data_AF-A0A1E7YL12-F1
#
_entry.id   AF-A0A1E7YL12-F1
#
_cell.length_a   1.000
_cell.length_b   1.000
_cell.length_c   1.000
_cell.angle_alpha   90.00
_cell.angle_beta   90.00
_cell.angle_gamma   90.00
#
_symmetry.space_group_name_H-M   'P 1'
#
loop_
_entity.id
_entity.type
_entity.pdbx_description
1 polymer ?
#
loop_
_entity_poly.entity_id
_entity_poly.type
_entity_poly.pdbx_seq_one_letter_code
_entity_poly.pdbx_strand_id
1 'polypeptide(L)'
;MLAVEKGEGTDDLRRLMQVIRTMANGLINVRVLTALCRLETGQAFSMVGKRQRLCLVAVFFQEKAFPVVLLDVEHSNKMALSTLLLRFKGSIGLRDIENHILSILHRLDCRGGRWDVTESEGDQLARYERLRKVMRPDPGGNEQQQNGVWAEKLKKKIFEFPGPFAST
;
A
#
# COMPACT_ATOMS: atom_id res chain seq x y z
N MET A 1 -13.93 -18.64 -24.21
CA MET A 1 -12.74 -19.21 -23.55
C MET A 1 -11.74 -18.06 -23.39
N LEU A 2 -11.81 -17.33 -22.28
CA LEU A 2 -10.98 -16.14 -22.05
C LEU A 2 -9.65 -16.58 -21.45
N ALA A 3 -8.56 -16.31 -22.17
CA ALA A 3 -7.21 -16.47 -21.68
C ALA A 3 -7.05 -15.61 -20.42
N VAL A 4 -6.95 -16.26 -19.27
CA VAL A 4 -6.42 -15.65 -18.05
C VAL A 4 -4.93 -15.50 -18.31
N GLU A 5 -4.51 -14.37 -18.86
CA GLU A 5 -3.12 -13.96 -18.77
C GLU A 5 -2.78 -13.90 -17.27
N LYS A 6 -2.06 -14.91 -16.79
CA LYS A 6 -1.41 -14.91 -15.47
C LYS A 6 -0.41 -13.75 -15.47
N GLY A 7 -0.88 -12.56 -15.12
CA GLY A 7 -0.04 -11.38 -14.95
C GLY A 7 0.63 -11.45 -13.59
N GLU A 8 1.93 -11.76 -13.57
CA GLU A 8 2.77 -11.86 -12.36
C GLU A 8 2.53 -10.71 -11.35
N GLY A 9 2.23 -9.49 -11.83
CA GLY A 9 1.95 -8.34 -10.97
C GLY A 9 0.66 -8.39 -10.14
N THR A 10 -0.39 -9.06 -10.63
CA THR A 10 -1.63 -9.22 -9.87
C THR A 10 -1.44 -10.22 -8.73
N ASP A 11 -0.57 -11.21 -8.92
CA ASP A 11 -0.24 -12.19 -7.89
C ASP A 11 0.58 -11.57 -6.75
N ASP A 12 1.47 -10.61 -7.06
CA ASP A 12 2.18 -9.81 -6.05
C ASP A 12 1.22 -9.05 -5.12
N LEU A 13 0.21 -8.36 -5.65
CA LEU A 13 -0.73 -7.62 -4.82
C LEU A 13 -1.62 -8.54 -3.98
N ARG A 14 -2.07 -9.67 -4.54
CA ARG A 14 -2.84 -10.67 -3.79
C ARG A 14 -2.02 -11.26 -2.64
N ARG A 15 -0.73 -11.51 -2.87
CA ARG A 15 0.20 -11.98 -1.85
C ARG A 15 0.37 -10.94 -0.73
N LEU A 16 0.48 -9.65 -1.08
CA LEU A 16 0.54 -8.58 -0.10
C LEU A 16 -0.73 -8.50 0.75
N MET A 17 -1.90 -8.65 0.12
CA MET A 17 -3.17 -8.72 0.84
C MET A 17 -3.19 -9.89 1.84
N GLN A 18 -2.66 -11.06 1.44
CA GLN A 18 -2.58 -12.21 2.34
C GLN A 18 -1.62 -11.96 3.51
N VAL A 19 -0.47 -11.33 3.26
CA VAL A 19 0.46 -10.90 4.31
C VAL A 19 -0.21 -9.92 5.29
N ILE A 20 -0.94 -8.93 4.78
CA ILE A 20 -1.69 -7.97 5.60
C ILE A 20 -2.74 -8.68 6.46
N ARG A 21 -3.47 -9.65 5.90
CA ARG A 21 -4.46 -10.45 6.65
C ARG A 21 -3.81 -11.28 7.73
N THR A 22 -2.71 -11.98 7.41
CA THR A 22 -1.94 -12.76 8.40
C THR A 22 -1.45 -11.87 9.54
N MET A 23 -0.94 -10.68 9.21
CA MET A 23 -0.51 -9.69 10.20
C MET A 23 -1.67 -9.23 11.08
N ALA A 24 -2.80 -8.85 10.48
CA ALA A 24 -3.98 -8.35 11.20
C ALA A 24 -4.59 -9.40 12.14
N ASN A 25 -4.64 -10.66 11.71
CA ASN A 25 -5.15 -11.77 12.54
C ASN A 25 -4.33 -11.99 13.81
N GLY A 26 -3.07 -11.54 13.85
CA GLY A 26 -2.22 -11.61 15.05
C GLY A 26 -2.37 -10.43 16.01
N LEU A 27 -3.24 -9.45 15.72
CA LEU A 27 -3.39 -8.21 16.47
C LEU A 27 -4.83 -8.02 16.95
N ILE A 28 -5.03 -7.86 18.26
CA ILE A 28 -6.36 -7.77 18.88
C ILE A 28 -6.98 -6.37 18.69
N ASN A 29 -6.14 -5.33 18.56
CA ASN A 29 -6.55 -3.92 18.57
C ASN A 29 -6.40 -3.22 17.22
N VAL A 30 -6.29 -3.99 16.12
CA VAL A 30 -6.12 -3.46 14.78
C VAL A 30 -7.26 -3.92 13.88
N ARG A 31 -7.93 -2.96 13.23
CA ARG A 31 -8.87 -3.22 12.14
C ARG A 31 -8.23 -2.81 10.83
N VAL A 32 -8.40 -3.63 9.80
CA VAL A 32 -7.83 -3.35 8.48
C VAL A 32 -8.91 -3.39 7.42
N LEU A 33 -8.99 -2.34 6.61
CA LEU A 33 -9.76 -2.34 5.36
C LEU A 33 -8.78 -2.53 4.22
N THR A 34 -9.13 -3.37 3.24
CA THR A 34 -8.30 -3.60 2.04
C THR A 34 -9.15 -3.53 0.80
N ALA A 35 -8.63 -2.90 -0.26
CA ALA A 35 -9.29 -2.82 -1.56
C ALA A 35 -8.26 -2.86 -2.69
N LEU A 36 -8.61 -3.52 -3.79
CA LEU A 36 -7.90 -3.40 -5.06
C LEU A 36 -8.64 -2.40 -5.92
N CYS A 37 -8.00 -1.29 -6.26
CA CYS A 37 -8.53 -0.27 -7.15
C CYS A 37 -7.82 -0.30 -8.51
N ARG A 38 -8.55 0.09 -9.55
CA ARG A 38 -8.00 0.29 -10.90
C ARG A 38 -7.60 1.74 -11.04
N LEU A 39 -6.38 2.00 -11.52
CA LEU A 39 -5.91 3.36 -11.83
C LEU A 39 -6.68 3.93 -13.03
N GLU A 40 -6.79 5.25 -13.11
CA GLU A 40 -7.57 5.92 -14.14
C GLU A 40 -7.02 5.61 -15.54
N THR A 41 -7.89 5.56 -16.55
CA THR A 41 -7.43 5.40 -17.93
C THR A 41 -6.91 6.73 -18.48
N GLY A 42 -6.05 6.67 -19.50
CA GLY A 42 -5.60 7.87 -20.24
C GLY A 42 -4.13 8.23 -20.05
N GLN A 43 -3.41 7.56 -19.15
CA GLN A 43 -1.96 7.69 -19.00
C GLN A 43 -1.24 6.36 -19.23
N ALA A 44 -0.04 6.42 -19.83
CA ALA A 44 0.73 5.22 -20.14
C ALA A 44 1.10 4.39 -18.90
N PHE A 45 1.31 5.05 -17.76
CA PHE A 45 1.61 4.38 -16.50
C PHE A 45 0.46 3.53 -15.99
N SER A 46 -0.77 4.04 -16.10
CA SER A 46 -1.99 3.44 -15.55
C SER A 46 -2.48 2.22 -16.33
N MET A 47 -1.74 1.81 -17.36
CA MET A 47 -2.04 0.65 -18.21
C MET A 47 -0.96 -0.44 -18.09
N VAL A 48 -1.40 -1.69 -18.12
CA VAL A 48 -0.57 -2.89 -18.28
C VAL A 48 -1.11 -3.65 -19.48
N GLY A 49 -0.46 -3.50 -20.64
CA GLY A 49 -1.01 -4.01 -21.89
C GLY A 49 -2.37 -3.37 -22.17
N LYS A 50 -3.44 -4.18 -22.24
CA LYS A 50 -4.82 -3.70 -22.50
C LYS A 50 -5.65 -3.46 -21.24
N ARG A 51 -5.13 -3.75 -20.04
CA ARG A 51 -5.88 -3.59 -18.78
C ARG A 51 -5.37 -2.40 -17.97
N GLN A 52 -6.26 -1.86 -17.13
CA GLN A 52 -5.86 -0.89 -16.13
C GLN A 52 -4.90 -1.52 -15.12
N ARG A 53 -3.96 -0.72 -14.66
CA ARG A 53 -3.03 -1.07 -13.60
C ARG A 53 -3.78 -1.10 -12.27
N LEU A 54 -3.43 -2.06 -11.42
CA LEU A 54 -4.02 -2.22 -10.09
C LEU A 54 -3.18 -1.55 -9.02
N CYS A 55 -3.86 -0.96 -8.03
CA CYS A 55 -3.27 -0.51 -6.78
C CYS A 55 -4.01 -1.14 -5.60
N LEU A 56 -3.25 -1.74 -4.68
CA LEU A 56 -3.73 -2.15 -3.38
C LEU A 56 -3.76 -0.95 -2.44
N VAL A 57 -4.91 -0.74 -1.83
CA VAL A 57 -5.13 0.17 -0.71
C VAL A 57 -5.36 -0.66 0.54
N ALA A 58 -4.64 -0.37 1.61
CA ALA A 58 -4.90 -0.90 2.94
C ALA A 58 -4.95 0.22 3.97
N VAL A 59 -6.02 0.28 4.77
CA VAL A 59 -6.22 1.27 5.84
C VAL A 59 -6.21 0.55 7.18
N PHE A 60 -5.28 0.93 8.05
CA PHE A 60 -5.09 0.38 9.37
C PHE A 60 -5.65 1.34 10.41
N PHE A 61 -6.60 0.86 11.21
CA PHE A 61 -7.13 1.54 12.37
C PHE A 61 -6.65 0.82 13.62
N GLN A 62 -6.02 1.57 14.52
CA GLN A 62 -5.58 1.06 15.81
C GLN A 62 -6.20 1.91 16.92
N GLU A 63 -6.56 1.28 18.03
CA GLU A 63 -7.02 2.03 19.21
C GLU A 63 -5.96 3.04 19.67
N LYS A 64 -6.40 4.28 19.94
CA LYS A 64 -5.55 5.38 20.43
C LYS A 64 -4.41 5.80 19.48
N ALA A 65 -4.47 5.43 18.21
CA ALA A 65 -3.54 5.90 17.19
C ALA A 65 -4.30 6.41 15.96
N PHE A 66 -3.68 7.31 15.21
CA PHE A 66 -4.24 7.80 13.96
C PHE A 66 -4.15 6.73 12.86
N PRO A 67 -5.07 6.75 11.87
CA PRO A 67 -5.05 5.79 10.79
C PRO A 67 -3.73 5.80 10.01
N VAL A 68 -3.33 4.62 9.52
CA VAL A 68 -2.21 4.45 8.61
C VAL A 68 -2.73 3.89 7.30
N VAL A 69 -2.26 4.40 6.17
CA VAL A 69 -2.64 3.90 4.85
C VAL A 69 -1.40 3.36 4.14
N LEU A 70 -1.54 2.20 3.52
CA LEU A 70 -0.54 1.60 2.65
C LEU A 70 -1.10 1.55 1.23
N LEU A 71 -0.32 2.05 0.28
CA LEU A 71 -0.58 1.98 -1.15
C LEU A 71 0.53 1.17 -1.83
N ASP A 72 0.18 0.13 -2.57
CA ASP A 72 1.13 -0.62 -3.40
C ASP A 72 0.59 -0.75 -4.82
N VAL A 73 1.39 -0.38 -5.80
CA VAL A 73 1.03 -0.51 -7.21
C VAL A 73 1.65 -1.78 -7.76
N GLU A 74 0.85 -2.55 -8.50
CA GLU A 74 1.31 -3.81 -9.06
C GLU A 74 2.60 -3.63 -9.88
N HIS A 75 3.48 -4.62 -9.76
CA HIS A 75 4.70 -4.66 -10.52
C HIS A 75 4.41 -5.28 -11.88
N SER A 76 4.52 -4.50 -12.95
CA SER A 76 4.27 -5.00 -14.31
C SER A 76 5.00 -4.15 -15.33
N ASN A 77 5.39 -4.75 -16.46
CA ASN A 77 6.09 -4.08 -17.55
C ASN A 77 7.38 -3.37 -17.11
N LYS A 78 8.18 -3.99 -16.23
CA LYS A 78 9.40 -3.42 -15.62
C LYS A 78 9.19 -2.16 -14.78
N MET A 79 7.93 -1.79 -14.51
CA MET A 79 7.56 -0.67 -13.66
C MET A 79 7.23 -1.20 -12.26
N ALA A 80 8.09 -0.87 -11.29
CA ALA A 80 7.88 -1.16 -9.89
C ALA A 80 8.01 0.13 -9.08
N LEU A 81 6.97 0.46 -8.32
CA LEU A 81 7.04 1.56 -7.35
C LEU A 81 7.41 1.04 -5.98
N SER A 82 7.97 1.94 -5.16
CA SER A 82 7.98 1.72 -3.72
C SER A 82 6.55 1.64 -3.21
N THR A 83 6.34 0.85 -2.17
CA THR A 83 5.10 0.91 -1.40
C THR A 83 5.06 2.27 -0.70
N LEU A 84 3.94 2.99 -0.80
CA LEU A 84 3.76 4.26 -0.11
C LEU A 84 3.01 4.03 1.21
N LEU A 85 3.54 4.57 2.29
CA LEU A 85 2.90 4.58 3.60
C LEU A 85 2.52 6.02 3.96
N LEU A 86 1.28 6.22 4.41
CA LEU A 86 0.75 7.49 4.87
C LEU A 86 0.38 7.32 6.34
N ARG A 87 0.86 8.22 7.19
CA ARG A 87 0.52 8.26 8.62
C ARG A 87 -0.21 9.55 8.89
N PHE A 88 -1.50 9.47 9.21
CA PHE A 88 -2.27 10.65 9.54
C PHE A 88 -1.78 11.27 10.85
N LYS A 89 -1.79 12.59 10.92
CA LYS A 89 -1.33 13.37 12.09
C LYS A 89 -2.47 13.75 13.04
N GLY A 90 -3.70 13.40 12.69
CA GLY A 90 -4.91 13.75 13.42
C GLY A 90 -6.06 12.78 13.16
N SER A 91 -7.14 12.98 13.90
CA SER A 91 -8.39 12.27 13.65
C SER A 91 -8.91 12.62 12.25
N ILE A 92 -9.28 11.60 11.49
CA ILE A 92 -9.77 11.75 10.11
C ILE A 92 -10.84 10.70 9.84
N GLY A 93 -11.92 11.12 9.16
CA GLY A 93 -13.00 10.22 8.76
C GLY A 93 -12.63 9.38 7.54
N LEU A 94 -13.28 8.23 7.37
CA LEU A 94 -13.02 7.33 6.24
C LEU A 94 -13.21 8.03 4.88
N ARG A 95 -14.22 8.89 4.74
CA ARG A 95 -14.47 9.66 3.51
C ARG A 95 -13.30 10.59 3.16
N ASP A 96 -12.70 11.24 4.16
CA ASP A 96 -11.56 12.13 3.92
C ASP A 96 -10.30 11.33 3.60
N ILE A 97 -10.12 10.16 4.23
CA ILE A 97 -9.07 9.20 3.85
C ILE A 97 -9.24 8.79 2.37
N GLU A 98 -10.45 8.43 1.96
CA GLU A 98 -10.75 8.03 0.58
C GLU A 98 -10.46 9.15 -0.42
N ASN A 99 -10.95 10.37 -0.16
CA ASN A 99 -10.69 11.54 -0.99
C ASN A 99 -9.19 11.82 -1.12
N HIS A 100 -8.44 11.68 -0.02
CA HIS A 100 -7.00 11.88 0.00
C HIS A 100 -6.26 10.83 -0.84
N ILE A 101 -6.66 9.56 -0.73
CA ILE A 101 -6.12 8.46 -1.55
C ILE A 101 -6.41 8.72 -3.03
N LEU A 102 -7.65 9.07 -3.40
CA LEU A 102 -8.01 9.39 -4.79
C LEU A 102 -7.14 10.52 -5.35
N SER A 103 -6.94 11.59 -4.56
CA SER A 103 -6.07 12.71 -4.94
C SER A 103 -4.62 12.27 -5.21
N ILE A 104 -4.08 11.35 -4.38
CA ILE A 104 -2.73 10.80 -4.55
C ILE A 104 -2.65 9.93 -5.81
N LEU A 105 -3.62 9.05 -6.04
CA LEU A 105 -3.65 8.18 -7.22
C LEU A 105 -3.77 8.98 -8.52
N HIS A 106 -4.59 10.04 -8.51
CA HIS A 106 -4.69 10.95 -9.64
C HIS A 106 -3.35 11.65 -9.93
N ARG A 107 -2.67 12.20 -8.90
CA ARG A 107 -1.34 12.81 -9.07
C ARG A 107 -0.28 11.82 -9.53
N LEU A 108 -0.35 10.57 -9.05
CA LEU A 108 0.53 9.49 -9.50
C LEU A 108 0.41 9.28 -11.01
N ASP A 109 -0.83 9.21 -11.51
CA ASP A 109 -1.12 9.06 -12.93
C ASP A 109 -0.62 10.27 -13.73
N CYS A 110 -0.93 11.50 -13.30
CA CYS A 110 -0.47 12.73 -13.95
C CYS A 110 1.06 12.85 -14.01
N ARG A 111 1.81 12.25 -13.07
CA ARG A 111 3.28 12.31 -13.03
C ARG A 111 3.97 11.10 -13.67
N GLY A 112 3.23 10.27 -14.38
CA GLY A 112 3.76 9.11 -15.10
C GLY A 112 4.28 8.02 -14.17
N GLY A 113 3.62 7.81 -13.02
CA GLY A 113 4.02 6.79 -12.06
C GLY A 113 5.11 7.22 -11.10
N ARG A 114 5.12 8.50 -10.70
CA ARG A 114 6.02 8.97 -9.63
C ARG A 114 5.19 9.43 -8.45
N TRP A 115 5.50 8.87 -7.27
CA TRP A 115 4.92 9.38 -6.04
C TRP A 115 5.23 10.86 -5.89
N ASP A 116 4.19 11.67 -5.81
CA ASP A 116 4.28 13.12 -5.62
C ASP A 116 4.27 13.48 -4.14
N VAL A 117 5.19 12.87 -3.42
CA VAL A 117 5.35 13.01 -1.98
C VAL A 117 6.82 13.23 -1.72
N THR A 118 7.19 14.48 -1.51
CA THR A 118 8.48 14.86 -0.95
C THR A 118 8.32 14.88 0.57
N GLU A 119 9.31 14.40 1.33
CA GLU A 119 9.29 14.50 2.80
C GLU A 119 9.24 15.97 3.27
N SER A 120 9.51 16.92 2.36
CA SER A 120 9.67 18.35 2.60
C SER A 120 8.43 19.21 2.31
N GLU A 121 7.39 18.71 1.64
CA GLU A 121 6.20 19.53 1.34
C GLU A 121 5.06 19.24 2.31
N GLY A 122 4.97 20.08 3.34
CA GLY A 122 3.76 20.87 3.67
C GLY A 122 2.42 20.19 3.94
N ASP A 123 2.28 18.87 3.82
CA ASP A 123 1.01 18.21 4.06
C ASP A 123 0.75 18.15 5.56
N GLN A 124 -0.15 19.02 6.02
CA GLN A 124 -0.57 19.09 7.41
C GLN A 124 -1.36 17.84 7.82
N LEU A 125 -1.88 17.08 6.86
CA LEU A 125 -2.79 15.97 7.12
C LEU A 125 -2.05 14.65 7.42
N ALA A 126 -1.01 14.34 6.65
CA ALA A 126 -0.29 13.07 6.76
C ALA A 126 1.22 13.20 6.56
N ARG A 127 1.98 12.29 7.18
CA ARG A 127 3.38 12.03 6.86
C ARG A 127 3.47 10.90 5.85
N TYR A 128 4.32 11.08 4.84
CA TYR A 128 4.57 10.09 3.80
C TYR A 128 5.91 9.38 4.01
N GLU A 129 5.94 8.09 3.74
CA GLU A 129 7.15 7.27 3.78
C GLU A 129 7.16 6.30 2.60
N ARG A 130 8.26 6.26 1.85
CA ARG A 130 8.44 5.31 0.75
C ARG A 130 9.14 4.06 1.28
N LEU A 131 8.42 2.95 1.34
CA LEU A 131 8.98 1.67 1.72
C LEU A 131 9.52 0.97 0.47
N ARG A 132 10.78 0.55 0.52
CA ARG A 132 11.29 -0.44 -0.44
C ARG A 132 10.38 -1.67 -0.36
N LYS A 133 9.91 -2.19 -1.51
CA LYS A 133 8.95 -3.30 -1.58
C LYS A 133 9.34 -4.40 -0.59
N VAL A 134 8.45 -4.63 0.38
CA VAL A 134 8.69 -5.48 1.56
C VAL A 134 8.80 -6.95 1.15
N MET A 135 8.06 -7.34 0.12
CA MET A 135 8.08 -8.68 -0.44
C MET A 135 9.03 -8.72 -1.64
N ARG A 136 9.99 -9.66 -1.59
CA ARG A 136 10.70 -10.12 -2.77
C ARG A 136 10.42 -11.60 -2.91
N PRO A 137 10.03 -12.09 -4.09
CA PRO A 137 9.91 -13.53 -4.31
C PRO A 137 11.25 -14.19 -3.97
N ASP A 138 11.22 -15.20 -3.12
CA ASP A 138 12.33 -16.11 -2.91
C ASP A 138 11.96 -17.44 -3.59
N PRO A 139 12.58 -17.79 -4.74
CA PRO A 139 12.13 -18.86 -5.65
C PRO A 139 12.16 -20.29 -5.10
N GLY A 140 12.46 -20.52 -3.81
CA GLY A 140 12.57 -21.87 -3.24
C GLY A 140 11.97 -22.06 -1.84
N GLY A 141 11.36 -21.04 -1.24
CA GLY A 141 10.87 -21.13 0.14
C GLY A 141 9.37 -21.46 0.27
N ASN A 142 8.99 -21.99 1.43
CA ASN A 142 7.60 -22.24 1.78
C ASN A 142 6.83 -20.91 1.88
N GLU A 143 5.83 -20.74 1.01
CA GLU A 143 5.03 -19.51 0.90
C GLU A 143 4.39 -19.10 2.23
N GLN A 144 3.89 -20.05 3.02
CA GLN A 144 3.22 -19.75 4.29
C GLN A 144 4.22 -19.25 5.35
N GLN A 145 5.41 -19.85 5.42
CA GLN A 145 6.48 -19.42 6.30
C GLN A 145 6.99 -18.03 5.89
N GLN A 146 7.14 -17.77 4.59
CA GLN A 146 7.52 -16.46 4.07
C GLN A 146 6.47 -15.39 4.38
N ASN A 147 5.17 -15.72 4.26
CA ASN A 147 4.07 -14.81 4.59
C ASN A 147 4.10 -14.40 6.07
N GLY A 148 4.42 -15.32 7.00
CA GLY A 148 4.60 -15.00 8.42
C GLY A 148 5.77 -14.05 8.66
N VAL A 149 6.93 -14.30 8.04
CA VAL A 149 8.11 -13.42 8.14
C VAL A 149 7.81 -12.02 7.60
N TRP A 150 7.10 -11.91 6.48
CA TRP A 150 6.73 -10.61 5.93
C TRP A 150 5.65 -9.92 6.75
N ALA A 151 4.72 -10.66 7.35
CA ALA A 151 3.72 -10.10 8.26
C ALA A 151 4.41 -9.41 9.45
N GLU A 152 5.40 -10.06 10.06
CA GLU A 152 6.19 -9.45 11.14
C GLU A 152 7.01 -8.24 10.65
N LYS A 153 7.67 -8.33 9.48
CA LYS A 153 8.38 -7.17 8.91
C LYS A 153 7.44 -6.00 8.65
N LEU A 154 6.26 -6.26 8.10
CA LEU A 154 5.25 -5.26 7.80
C LEU A 154 4.71 -4.63 9.09
N LYS A 155 4.40 -5.45 10.11
CA LYS A 155 3.99 -4.99 11.45
C LYS A 155 5.01 -4.00 12.02
N LYS A 156 6.30 -4.34 11.98
CA LYS A 156 7.37 -3.45 12.46
C LYS A 156 7.37 -2.12 11.72
N LYS A 157 7.21 -2.16 10.40
CA LYS A 157 7.14 -0.95 9.58
C LYS A 157 5.90 -0.11 9.89
N ILE A 158 4.74 -0.72 10.09
CA ILE A 158 3.49 0.01 10.30
C ILE A 158 3.40 0.55 11.73
N PHE A 159 3.76 -0.24 12.75
CA PHE A 159 3.44 0.06 14.14
C PHE A 159 4.65 0.34 15.04
N GLU A 160 5.84 -0.19 14.74
CA GLU A 160 6.99 -0.11 15.65
C GLU A 160 8.01 0.98 15.27
N PHE A 161 7.78 1.71 14.17
CA PHE A 161 8.63 2.85 13.84
C PHE A 161 8.16 4.11 14.60
N PRO A 162 8.93 4.64 15.56
CA PRO A 162 8.53 5.81 16.31
C PRO A 162 8.70 7.04 15.41
N GLY A 163 7.59 7.63 14.98
CA GLY A 163 7.56 9.08 14.77
C GLY A 163 7.50 9.78 16.14
N PRO A 164 7.95 11.04 16.28
CA PRO A 164 8.22 11.70 17.56
C PRO A 164 7.00 12.03 18.44
N PHE A 165 5.86 11.35 18.29
CA PHE A 165 4.62 11.65 19.01
C PHE A 165 4.21 10.56 20.01
N ALA A 166 5.19 9.92 20.65
CA ALA A 166 4.98 9.27 21.94
C ALA A 166 5.27 10.29 23.05
N SER A 167 4.45 11.35 23.14
CA SER A 167 4.32 12.23 24.31
C SER A 167 3.30 13.32 24.02
N THR A 168 2.10 13.18 24.58
CA THR A 168 1.49 14.12 25.53
C THR A 168 0.17 13.54 26.02
#